data_AF-A0AAV3JI01-F1
#
_entry.id   AF-A0AAV3JI01-F1
#
_cell.length_a   1.000
_cell.length_b   1.000
_cell.length_c   1.000
_cell.angle_alpha   90.00
_cell.angle_beta   90.00
_cell.angle_gamma   90.00
#
_symmetry.space_group_name_H-M   'P 1'
#
loop_
_entity.id
_entity.type
_entity.pdbx_description
1 polymer ?
#
loop_
_entity_poly.entity_id
_entity_poly.type
_entity_poly.pdbx_seq_one_letter_code
_entity_poly.pdbx_strand_id
1 'polypeptide(L)'
;MTYEVKSLNEECGVFGIWGHPQAAQVTYFGLHSLQHRGQEGAGIVSNDNGKLYGYRNVGLLSEVFKNQSELDNLTGNAAIGHVRYATAGSADIRNIQPFLYKFHDGQFALCHNGNLTNAISLRKELEKQGAIFNASSDTEILMHLIRRSHNPSFMGKVKEALSTVKGGFAYLLMTEDKLIAALDPNAFRPLSIGQMQNGAWVISSETCAFEVVGAKWVRDVEPGEVILIDDSGIQCDRYTDETQLAICSMEYVYFARPDSTIHGVNVHTARKNMGKRLAQEFKQDADIIIGVPNSSLSAAMGFAEESGLPNEMGLVKNQYTQRTFIQPTQELREQGVRMKLSAVSGVVKGKRVVMIDDSIVRGTTSRRIVGLLREAGASEVHVAIASPELKYPCFYGIDIQTRRELISANHAVDEVCDIIGADSLTYLSLDGLIESIGLETKAPNGGLCVAYFDGHYPTPLYDYEEEYLRSLEEKTSFYIQKVK
;
A
#
# COMPACT_ATOMS: atom_id res chain seq x y z
N MET A 1 7.51 -19.49 20.04
CA MET A 1 7.35 -18.79 18.74
C MET A 1 6.66 -17.46 19.03
N THR A 2 7.25 -16.35 18.60
CA THR A 2 6.72 -15.00 18.82
C THR A 2 5.44 -14.82 18.01
N TYR A 3 4.29 -14.73 18.69
CA TYR A 3 2.99 -14.41 18.10
C TYR A 3 2.87 -12.91 17.83
N GLU A 4 3.76 -12.36 17.02
CA GLU A 4 3.54 -11.02 16.48
C GLU A 4 2.41 -11.09 15.45
N VAL A 5 1.31 -10.40 15.75
CA VAL A 5 0.27 -10.10 14.77
C VAL A 5 0.85 -9.10 13.78
N LYS A 6 1.52 -9.59 12.75
CA LYS A 6 1.87 -8.82 11.56
C LYS A 6 0.73 -9.00 10.54
N SER A 7 0.01 -7.93 10.25
CA SER A 7 -0.94 -7.83 9.14
C SER A 7 -0.21 -7.73 7.81
N LEU A 8 -0.96 -7.62 6.71
CA LEU A 8 -0.47 -6.93 5.52
C LEU A 8 0.06 -5.58 5.95
N ASN A 9 1.25 -5.27 5.48
CA ASN A 9 2.00 -4.09 5.85
C ASN A 9 1.96 -3.12 4.67
N GLU A 10 1.64 -1.86 4.98
CA GLU A 10 1.21 -0.82 4.05
C GLU A 10 2.36 -0.35 3.13
N GLU A 11 2.00 0.29 2.03
CA GLU A 11 2.91 0.80 1.00
C GLU A 11 3.02 2.30 1.07
N CYS A 12 4.21 2.86 0.86
CA CYS A 12 4.51 4.28 1.00
C CYS A 12 3.46 5.23 0.37
N GLY A 13 3.33 6.44 0.92
CA GLY A 13 2.46 7.48 0.37
C GLY A 13 3.28 8.68 -0.10
N VAL A 14 2.97 9.21 -1.28
CA VAL A 14 3.59 10.44 -1.80
C VAL A 14 2.57 11.57 -1.94
N PHE A 15 3.02 12.79 -1.71
CA PHE A 15 2.24 14.02 -1.91
C PHE A 15 3.15 15.11 -2.46
N GLY A 16 2.66 15.87 -3.45
CA GLY A 16 3.38 17.00 -4.03
C GLY A 16 2.45 18.16 -4.32
N ILE A 17 2.95 19.38 -4.21
CA ILE A 17 2.22 20.60 -4.48
C ILE A 17 3.11 21.66 -5.14
N TRP A 18 2.57 22.41 -6.09
CA TRP A 18 3.23 23.56 -6.73
C TRP A 18 2.30 24.77 -6.76
N GLY A 19 2.81 25.95 -6.41
CA GLY A 19 2.10 27.22 -6.50
C GLY A 19 1.26 27.60 -5.27
N HIS A 20 1.59 27.11 -4.07
CA HIS A 20 0.88 27.45 -2.84
C HIS A 20 1.82 28.08 -1.80
N PRO A 21 1.53 29.29 -1.25
CA PRO A 21 2.45 30.02 -0.37
C PRO A 21 2.77 29.32 0.97
N GLN A 22 2.01 28.29 1.32
CA GLN A 22 2.21 27.43 2.50
C GLN A 22 2.41 25.97 2.07
N ALA A 23 3.21 25.72 1.04
CA ALA A 23 3.34 24.41 0.42
C ALA A 23 3.74 23.31 1.42
N ALA A 24 4.66 23.59 2.35
CA ALA A 24 5.08 22.64 3.36
C ALA A 24 3.93 22.25 4.32
N GLN A 25 3.12 23.22 4.77
CA GLN A 25 1.98 22.97 5.66
C GLN A 25 0.89 22.16 4.94
N VAL A 26 0.60 22.47 3.68
CA VAL A 26 -0.35 21.69 2.88
C VAL A 26 0.15 20.27 2.68
N THR A 27 1.43 20.08 2.37
CA THR A 27 2.05 18.76 2.28
C THR A 27 1.98 18.00 3.60
N TYR A 28 2.18 18.65 4.74
CA TYR A 28 2.00 18.02 6.05
C TYR A 28 0.58 17.46 6.22
N PHE A 29 -0.47 18.23 5.93
CA PHE A 29 -1.84 17.73 6.05
C PHE A 29 -2.17 16.64 5.03
N GLY A 30 -1.68 16.77 3.79
CA GLY A 30 -1.80 15.74 2.76
C GLY A 30 -1.13 14.43 3.16
N LEU A 31 0.08 14.47 3.72
CA LEU A 31 0.75 13.27 4.24
C LEU A 31 0.04 12.70 5.47
N HIS A 32 -0.53 13.54 6.32
CA HIS A 32 -1.28 13.07 7.49
C HIS A 32 -2.50 12.23 7.08
N SER A 33 -3.19 12.61 5.99
CA SER A 33 -4.25 11.79 5.41
C SER A 33 -3.78 10.49 4.78
N LEU A 34 -2.50 10.40 4.43
CA LEU A 34 -1.84 9.20 3.90
C LEU A 34 -1.07 8.43 4.98
N GLN A 35 -1.26 8.72 6.28
CA GLN A 35 -0.46 8.10 7.35
C GLN A 35 -0.65 6.57 7.42
N HIS A 36 -1.78 6.05 6.92
CA HIS A 36 -2.05 4.62 6.69
C HIS A 36 -1.27 4.04 5.49
N ARG A 37 -0.37 4.79 4.88
CA ARG A 37 0.55 4.25 3.86
C ARG A 37 1.93 3.98 4.43
N GLY A 38 2.25 4.52 5.60
CA GLY A 38 3.58 4.34 6.15
C GLY A 38 3.73 4.98 7.50
N GLN A 39 4.13 4.20 8.49
CA GLN A 39 4.23 4.63 9.89
C GLN A 39 5.67 4.59 10.42
N GLU A 40 6.65 4.29 9.56
CA GLU A 40 8.04 4.11 9.98
C GLU A 40 8.88 5.37 9.87
N GLY A 41 8.51 6.27 8.97
CA GLY A 41 9.16 7.57 8.88
C GLY A 41 8.43 8.48 7.91
N ALA A 42 8.73 9.76 8.00
CA ALA A 42 8.15 10.77 7.15
C ALA A 42 9.18 11.85 6.81
N GLY A 43 8.94 12.56 5.71
CA GLY A 43 9.77 13.68 5.32
C GLY A 43 9.06 14.62 4.35
N ILE A 44 9.53 15.86 4.32
CA ILE A 44 9.08 16.90 3.42
C ILE A 44 10.31 17.62 2.87
N VAL A 45 10.32 17.87 1.57
CA VAL A 45 11.22 18.82 0.92
C VAL A 45 10.39 19.94 0.33
N SER A 46 10.74 21.18 0.64
CA SER A 46 10.11 22.40 0.12
C SER A 46 11.05 23.13 -0.84
N ASN A 47 10.50 23.95 -1.71
CA ASN A 47 11.22 24.78 -2.67
C ASN A 47 10.83 26.25 -2.48
N ASP A 48 11.82 27.05 -2.10
CA ASP A 48 11.74 28.50 -1.97
C ASP A 48 12.56 29.16 -3.08
N ASN A 49 11.90 29.54 -4.16
CA ASN A 49 12.50 30.28 -5.28
C ASN A 49 13.79 29.60 -5.83
N GLY A 50 13.74 28.29 -6.01
CA GLY A 50 14.85 27.48 -6.53
C GLY A 50 15.73 26.85 -5.46
N LYS A 51 15.58 27.21 -4.19
CA LYS A 51 16.36 26.62 -3.10
C LYS A 51 15.55 25.56 -2.38
N LEU A 52 16.08 24.34 -2.33
CA LEU A 52 15.43 23.21 -1.70
C LEU A 52 15.83 23.05 -0.22
N TYR A 53 14.83 22.90 0.65
CA TYR A 53 14.99 22.61 2.08
C TYR A 53 14.28 21.32 2.43
N GLY A 54 14.96 20.42 3.16
CA GLY A 54 14.41 19.11 3.48
C GLY A 54 14.55 18.77 4.95
N TYR A 55 13.50 18.16 5.51
CA TYR A 55 13.50 17.54 6.83
C TYR A 55 12.85 16.17 6.76
N ARG A 56 13.47 15.17 7.39
CA ARG A 56 12.99 13.78 7.45
C ARG A 56 13.44 13.10 8.72
N ASN A 57 12.61 12.23 9.28
CA ASN A 57 12.97 11.43 10.45
C ASN A 57 12.14 10.14 10.54
N VAL A 58 12.55 9.25 11.45
CA VAL A 58 11.83 8.01 11.80
C VAL A 58 10.64 8.34 12.69
N GLY A 59 9.52 7.64 12.50
CA GLY A 59 8.29 7.77 13.29
C GLY A 59 7.07 8.20 12.49
N LEU A 60 5.96 8.42 13.18
CA LEU A 60 4.75 8.99 12.60
C LEU A 60 4.99 10.43 12.17
N LEU A 61 4.27 10.93 11.17
CA LEU A 61 4.43 12.30 10.68
C LEU A 61 4.30 13.35 11.80
N SER A 62 3.34 13.15 12.71
CA SER A 62 3.13 14.04 13.87
C SER A 62 4.27 13.99 14.89
N GLU A 63 5.01 12.89 14.96
CA GLU A 63 6.20 12.75 15.80
C GLU A 63 7.42 13.39 15.13
N VAL A 64 7.58 13.17 13.82
CA VAL A 64 8.64 13.75 13.00
C VAL A 64 8.59 15.28 13.05
N PHE A 65 7.41 15.88 12.87
CA PHE A 65 7.21 17.33 12.88
C PHE A 65 6.61 17.83 14.20
N LYS A 66 6.92 17.18 15.33
CA LYS A 66 6.44 17.58 16.65
C LYS A 66 6.89 18.99 17.04
N ASN A 67 8.13 19.35 16.67
CA ASN A 67 8.65 20.70 16.85
C ASN A 67 8.23 21.53 15.64
N GLN A 68 7.36 22.52 15.87
CA GLN A 68 6.82 23.38 14.80
C GLN A 68 7.92 24.03 13.94
N SER A 69 9.07 24.35 14.54
CA SER A 69 10.23 24.90 13.83
C SER A 69 10.73 24.02 12.68
N GLU A 70 10.58 22.70 12.75
CA GLU A 70 10.99 21.80 11.67
C GLU A 70 10.14 21.98 10.41
N LEU A 71 8.86 22.33 10.58
CA LEU A 71 7.97 22.65 9.48
C LEU A 71 8.11 24.12 9.04
N ASP A 72 8.30 25.04 9.98
CA ASP A 72 8.45 26.47 9.69
C ASP A 72 9.74 26.78 8.90
N ASN A 73 10.79 25.97 9.07
CA ASN A 73 12.03 26.06 8.30
C ASN A 73 11.88 25.58 6.84
N LEU A 74 10.75 24.95 6.49
CA LEU A 74 10.45 24.50 5.14
C LEU A 74 9.63 25.59 4.42
N THR A 75 10.33 26.60 3.90
CA THR A 75 9.71 27.75 3.24
C THR A 75 9.46 27.51 1.75
N GLY A 76 8.64 28.37 1.16
CA GLY A 76 8.45 28.43 -0.28
C GLY A 76 7.06 28.00 -0.78
N ASN A 77 6.94 27.93 -2.10
CA ASN A 77 5.65 27.80 -2.79
C ASN A 77 5.41 26.42 -3.41
N ALA A 78 6.37 25.51 -3.30
CA ALA A 78 6.23 24.12 -3.73
C ALA A 78 6.85 23.15 -2.72
N ALA A 79 6.36 21.92 -2.69
CA ALA A 79 6.89 20.88 -1.81
C ALA A 79 6.55 19.48 -2.32
N ILE A 80 7.39 18.51 -1.97
CA ILE A 80 7.09 17.08 -2.04
C ILE A 80 7.26 16.44 -0.66
N GLY A 81 6.50 15.39 -0.41
CA GLY A 81 6.44 14.72 0.86
C GLY A 81 6.29 13.22 0.69
N HIS A 82 6.67 12.48 1.73
CA HIS A 82 6.58 11.04 1.75
C HIS A 82 6.33 10.50 3.17
N VAL A 83 5.48 9.47 3.27
CA VAL A 83 5.34 8.60 4.44
C VAL A 83 5.79 7.19 4.07
N ARG A 84 6.69 6.62 4.87
CA ARG A 84 7.40 5.36 4.59
C ARG A 84 6.86 4.19 5.38
N TYR A 85 6.77 3.06 4.69
CA TYR A 85 6.82 1.73 5.29
C TYR A 85 8.06 0.98 4.79
N ALA A 86 8.66 0.09 5.59
CA ALA A 86 9.76 -0.75 5.11
C ALA A 86 9.21 -1.91 4.29
N THR A 87 9.24 -1.76 2.97
CA THR A 87 8.95 -2.82 1.98
C THR A 87 10.20 -3.68 1.72
N ALA A 88 11.38 -3.05 1.75
CA ALA A 88 12.70 -3.65 1.77
C ALA A 88 13.73 -2.67 2.39
N GLY A 89 14.78 -3.19 3.02
CA GLY A 89 15.83 -2.39 3.68
C GLY A 89 15.55 -2.09 5.16
N SER A 90 16.56 -1.61 5.88
CA SER A 90 16.45 -1.36 7.32
C SER A 90 15.53 -0.17 7.64
N ALA A 91 14.95 -0.17 8.85
CA ALA A 91 14.27 0.97 9.48
C ALA A 91 15.30 2.03 9.90
N ASP A 92 16.05 2.53 8.93
CA ASP A 92 17.14 3.47 9.09
C ASP A 92 16.73 4.82 8.49
N ILE A 93 17.12 5.91 9.15
CA ILE A 93 16.87 7.27 8.68
C ILE A 93 17.36 7.50 7.24
N ARG A 94 18.44 6.79 6.83
CA ARG A 94 18.99 6.84 5.48
C ARG A 94 17.97 6.47 4.41
N ASN A 95 17.01 5.61 4.72
CA ASN A 95 15.97 5.14 3.81
C ASN A 95 14.68 5.97 3.85
N ILE A 96 14.54 6.94 4.77
CA ILE A 96 13.35 7.81 4.83
C ILE A 96 13.39 8.82 3.68
N GLN A 97 12.30 8.98 2.94
CA GLN A 97 12.22 9.90 1.80
C GLN A 97 11.48 11.19 2.19
N PRO A 98 11.52 12.27 1.38
CA PRO A 98 12.27 12.43 0.12
C PRO A 98 13.78 12.50 0.31
N PHE A 99 14.53 11.99 -0.66
CA PHE A 99 15.96 12.23 -0.77
C PHE A 99 16.21 13.59 -1.37
N LEU A 100 17.15 14.35 -0.80
CA LEU A 100 17.57 15.65 -1.29
C LEU A 100 19.06 15.58 -1.68
N TYR A 101 19.34 15.84 -2.95
CA TYR A 101 20.68 15.82 -3.52
C TYR A 101 21.10 17.23 -3.91
N LYS A 102 22.38 17.54 -3.69
CA LYS A 102 23.01 18.80 -4.07
C LYS A 102 24.22 18.50 -4.95
N PHE A 103 24.18 18.99 -6.18
CA PHE A 103 25.27 18.90 -7.13
C PHE A 103 25.86 20.29 -7.36
N HIS A 104 27.00 20.35 -8.07
CA HIS A 104 27.62 21.63 -8.43
C HIS A 104 26.75 22.49 -9.37
N ASP A 105 25.85 21.84 -10.10
CA ASP A 105 25.01 22.37 -11.18
C ASP A 105 23.51 22.38 -10.83
N GLY A 106 23.15 22.11 -9.58
CA GLY A 106 21.76 22.27 -9.11
C GLY A 106 21.36 21.37 -7.94
N GLN A 107 20.11 21.52 -7.53
CA GLN A 107 19.47 20.72 -6.48
C GLN A 107 18.31 19.88 -7.04
N PHE A 108 18.11 18.72 -6.42
CA PHE A 108 17.04 17.82 -6.82
C PHE A 108 16.56 16.98 -5.65
N ALA A 109 15.25 16.83 -5.52
CA ALA A 109 14.62 15.96 -4.55
C ALA A 109 13.73 14.90 -5.19
N LEU A 110 13.59 13.76 -4.52
CA LEU A 110 12.95 12.57 -5.06
C LEU A 110 12.28 11.74 -3.95
N CYS A 111 11.03 11.36 -4.15
CA CYS A 111 10.36 10.30 -3.41
C CYS A 111 9.55 9.37 -4.32
N HIS A 112 9.19 8.20 -3.80
CA HIS A 112 8.74 7.05 -4.55
C HIS A 112 7.84 6.16 -3.72
N ASN A 113 6.72 5.74 -4.31
CA ASN A 113 5.93 4.62 -3.83
C ASN A 113 6.07 3.46 -4.82
N GLY A 114 6.51 2.28 -4.35
CA GLY A 114 6.62 1.05 -5.12
C GLY A 114 7.89 0.27 -4.85
N ASN A 115 8.25 -0.64 -5.76
CA ASN A 115 9.49 -1.40 -5.71
C ASN A 115 10.00 -1.72 -7.11
N LEU A 116 11.31 -1.56 -7.31
CA LEU A 116 11.99 -1.87 -8.55
C LEU A 116 12.44 -3.34 -8.59
N THR A 117 11.97 -4.09 -9.59
CA THR A 117 12.28 -5.51 -9.79
C THR A 117 13.69 -5.78 -10.32
N ASN A 118 14.36 -4.76 -10.85
CA ASN A 118 15.74 -4.85 -11.36
C ASN A 118 16.75 -4.02 -10.53
N ALA A 119 16.41 -3.68 -9.29
CA ALA A 119 17.23 -2.83 -8.44
C ALA A 119 18.61 -3.42 -8.10
N ILE A 120 18.69 -4.74 -7.86
CA ILE A 120 19.93 -5.41 -7.43
C ILE A 120 20.94 -5.36 -8.57
N SER A 121 20.51 -5.71 -9.78
CA SER A 121 21.36 -5.67 -10.98
C SER A 121 21.78 -4.24 -11.32
N LEU A 122 20.86 -3.27 -11.29
CA LEU A 122 21.16 -1.87 -11.57
C LEU A 122 22.15 -1.28 -10.56
N ARG A 123 21.95 -1.53 -9.26
CA ARG A 123 22.86 -1.07 -8.20
C ARG A 123 24.27 -1.61 -8.42
N LYS A 124 24.40 -2.92 -8.67
CA LYS A 124 25.70 -3.56 -8.93
C LYS A 124 26.41 -2.94 -10.12
N GLU A 125 25.70 -2.64 -11.20
CA GLU A 125 26.29 -2.01 -12.38
C GLU A 125 26.71 -0.56 -12.10
N LEU A 126 25.88 0.21 -11.41
CA LEU A 126 26.20 1.58 -11.00
C LEU A 126 27.42 1.64 -10.08
N GLU A 127 27.53 0.73 -9.11
CA GLU A 127 28.68 0.60 -8.20
C GLU A 127 29.97 0.25 -8.95
N LYS A 128 29.93 -0.66 -9.94
CA LYS A 128 31.09 -0.95 -10.81
C LYS A 128 31.58 0.27 -11.57
N GLN A 129 30.67 1.17 -11.92
CA GLN A 129 30.99 2.44 -12.58
C GLN A 129 31.31 3.57 -11.59
N GLY A 130 31.53 3.24 -10.31
CA GLY A 130 31.97 4.17 -9.27
C GLY A 130 30.86 4.94 -8.55
N ALA A 131 29.58 4.55 -8.69
CA ALA A 131 28.51 5.13 -7.88
C ALA A 131 28.65 4.68 -6.41
N ILE A 132 28.36 5.59 -5.48
CA ILE A 132 28.31 5.31 -4.05
C ILE A 132 26.88 5.53 -3.60
N PHE A 133 26.26 4.49 -3.06
CA PHE A 133 24.92 4.55 -2.49
C PHE A 133 24.99 4.76 -0.98
N ASN A 134 24.19 5.69 -0.47
CA ASN A 134 24.09 5.93 0.97
C ASN A 134 22.91 5.17 1.59
N ALA A 135 21.83 4.96 0.83
CA ALA A 135 20.63 4.26 1.25
C ALA A 135 20.54 2.86 0.64
N SER A 136 19.88 1.92 1.31
CA SER A 136 19.52 0.63 0.69
C SER A 136 18.29 0.72 -0.21
N SER A 137 17.61 1.87 -0.21
CA SER A 137 16.40 2.14 -0.99
C SER A 137 16.70 2.16 -2.50
N ASP A 138 15.85 1.48 -3.26
CA ASP A 138 15.83 1.46 -4.73
C ASP A 138 15.55 2.85 -5.34
N THR A 139 14.91 3.75 -4.60
CA THR A 139 14.70 5.14 -4.99
C THR A 139 16.01 5.86 -5.37
N GLU A 140 17.13 5.59 -4.69
CA GLU A 140 18.43 6.24 -5.01
C GLU A 140 18.97 5.86 -6.40
N ILE A 141 18.55 4.72 -6.96
CA ILE A 141 18.95 4.25 -8.28
C ILE A 141 18.52 5.24 -9.37
N LEU A 142 17.29 5.77 -9.29
CA LEU A 142 16.76 6.68 -10.31
C LEU A 142 17.61 7.95 -10.42
N MET A 143 18.04 8.52 -9.29
CA MET A 143 18.94 9.68 -9.26
C MET A 143 20.26 9.38 -9.99
N HIS A 144 20.88 8.23 -9.69
CA HIS A 144 22.15 7.85 -10.33
C HIS A 144 21.99 7.67 -11.84
N LEU A 145 20.89 7.07 -12.30
CA LEU A 145 20.58 6.91 -13.72
C LEU A 145 20.40 8.27 -14.41
N ILE A 146 19.60 9.17 -13.83
CA ILE A 146 19.40 10.54 -14.36
C ILE A 146 20.74 11.25 -14.49
N ARG A 147 21.60 11.16 -13.47
CA ARG A 147 22.87 11.90 -13.46
C ARG A 147 23.93 11.28 -14.40
N ARG A 148 23.80 9.99 -14.73
CA ARG A 148 24.69 9.34 -15.70
C ARG A 148 24.21 9.44 -17.15
N SER A 149 22.96 9.80 -17.38
CA SER A 149 22.45 10.00 -18.75
C SER A 149 23.19 11.14 -19.48
N HIS A 150 23.48 10.87 -20.75
CA HIS A 150 24.10 11.83 -21.69
C HIS A 150 23.06 12.62 -22.49
N ASN A 151 21.77 12.45 -22.23
CA ASN A 151 20.72 13.21 -22.89
C ASN A 151 20.94 14.72 -22.67
N PRO A 152 20.79 15.58 -23.70
CA PRO A 152 21.01 17.02 -23.54
C PRO A 152 19.96 17.70 -22.64
N SER A 153 18.73 17.19 -22.59
CA SER A 153 17.64 17.77 -21.81
C SER A 153 17.44 17.02 -20.49
N PHE A 154 17.16 17.74 -19.39
CA PHE A 154 16.88 17.10 -18.09
C PHE A 154 15.71 16.12 -18.19
N MET A 155 14.62 16.50 -18.89
CA MET A 155 13.48 15.61 -19.09
C MET A 155 13.83 14.38 -19.90
N GLY A 156 14.68 14.48 -20.92
CA GLY A 156 15.17 13.30 -21.63
C GLY A 156 15.97 12.36 -20.73
N LYS A 157 16.80 12.89 -19.81
CA LYS A 157 17.50 12.08 -18.80
C LYS A 157 16.52 11.36 -17.87
N VAL A 158 15.47 12.05 -17.42
CA VAL A 158 14.40 11.46 -16.60
C VAL A 158 13.69 10.35 -17.35
N LYS A 159 13.24 10.59 -18.59
CA LYS A 159 12.56 9.58 -19.42
C LYS A 159 13.43 8.34 -19.70
N GLU A 160 14.72 8.53 -19.97
CA GLU A 160 15.68 7.42 -20.14
C GLU A 160 15.86 6.61 -18.85
N ALA A 161 15.96 7.28 -17.71
CA ALA A 161 16.06 6.62 -16.40
C ALA A 161 14.78 5.82 -16.09
N LEU A 162 13.60 6.41 -16.31
CA LEU A 162 12.29 5.77 -16.14
C LEU A 162 12.11 4.55 -17.06
N SER A 163 12.67 4.59 -18.28
CA SER A 163 12.65 3.46 -19.21
C SER A 163 13.56 2.31 -18.78
N THR A 164 14.60 2.62 -18.01
CA THR A 164 15.63 1.67 -17.55
C THR A 164 15.19 0.91 -16.31
N VAL A 165 14.54 1.58 -15.36
CA VAL A 165 13.99 0.94 -14.16
C VAL A 165 12.78 0.07 -14.50
N LYS A 166 12.61 -1.05 -13.79
CA LYS A 166 11.52 -2.01 -13.99
C LYS A 166 10.85 -2.30 -12.65
N GLY A 167 9.56 -2.60 -12.66
CA GLY A 167 8.76 -2.84 -11.46
C GLY A 167 7.62 -1.84 -11.32
N GLY A 168 7.12 -1.66 -10.10
CA GLY A 168 6.05 -0.71 -9.80
C GLY A 168 6.60 0.58 -9.21
N PHE A 169 6.18 1.73 -9.72
CA PHE A 169 6.58 3.01 -9.19
C PHE A 169 5.58 4.13 -9.48
N ALA A 170 5.38 4.95 -8.46
CA ALA A 170 4.88 6.31 -8.57
C ALA A 170 5.93 7.25 -7.97
N TYR A 171 6.57 8.05 -8.82
CA TYR A 171 7.64 8.97 -8.43
C TYR A 171 7.14 10.41 -8.34
N LEU A 172 7.63 11.13 -7.34
CA LEU A 172 7.64 12.59 -7.32
C LEU A 172 9.08 13.11 -7.26
N LEU A 173 9.35 14.09 -8.11
CA LEU A 173 10.64 14.70 -8.33
C LEU A 173 10.46 16.22 -8.19
N MET A 174 11.39 16.90 -7.54
CA MET A 174 11.36 18.36 -7.45
C MET A 174 12.73 18.93 -7.80
N THR A 175 12.78 19.75 -8.84
CA THR A 175 13.93 20.60 -9.17
C THR A 175 13.70 22.01 -8.64
N GLU A 176 14.65 22.90 -8.90
CA GLU A 176 14.59 24.31 -8.54
C GLU A 176 13.36 25.02 -9.16
N ASP A 177 12.91 24.56 -10.33
CA ASP A 177 11.91 25.24 -11.16
C ASP A 177 10.71 24.36 -11.54
N LYS A 178 10.67 23.06 -11.15
CA LYS A 178 9.59 22.14 -11.53
C LYS A 178 9.28 21.11 -10.44
N LEU A 179 8.01 20.72 -10.37
CA LEU A 179 7.53 19.47 -9.79
C LEU A 179 7.23 18.49 -10.92
N ILE A 180 7.77 17.28 -10.85
CA ILE A 180 7.60 16.24 -11.85
C ILE A 180 7.00 15.01 -11.16
N ALA A 181 5.95 14.43 -11.74
CA ALA A 181 5.38 13.16 -11.32
C ALA A 181 5.52 12.14 -12.45
N ALA A 182 5.81 10.88 -12.14
CA ALA A 182 5.93 9.83 -13.15
C ALA A 182 5.35 8.52 -12.64
N LEU A 183 4.64 7.80 -13.51
CA LEU A 183 3.97 6.54 -13.18
C LEU A 183 4.44 5.40 -14.08
N ASP A 184 4.63 4.22 -13.50
CA ASP A 184 5.09 3.04 -14.23
C ASP A 184 4.14 2.64 -15.39
N PRO A 185 4.59 1.84 -16.37
CA PRO A 185 3.81 1.52 -17.58
C PRO A 185 2.58 0.64 -17.30
N ASN A 186 2.45 0.14 -16.08
CA ASN A 186 1.34 -0.68 -15.64
C ASN A 186 0.41 0.03 -14.67
N ALA A 187 0.79 1.22 -14.19
CA ALA A 187 0.15 1.90 -13.08
C ALA A 187 -0.08 0.95 -11.90
N PHE A 188 0.94 0.19 -11.47
CA PHE A 188 0.79 -0.69 -10.29
C PHE A 188 0.40 0.10 -9.04
N ARG A 189 0.77 1.38 -8.99
CA ARG A 189 0.55 2.29 -7.85
C ARG A 189 -0.40 3.42 -8.22
N PRO A 190 -1.33 3.78 -7.33
CA PRO A 190 -2.23 4.90 -7.57
C PRO A 190 -1.46 6.23 -7.48
N LEU A 191 -1.81 7.15 -8.38
CA LEU A 191 -1.30 8.52 -8.40
C LEU A 191 -2.35 9.40 -9.07
N SER A 192 -2.80 10.44 -8.37
CA SER A 192 -3.88 11.31 -8.82
C SER A 192 -3.45 12.76 -8.87
N ILE A 193 -4.14 13.54 -9.72
CA ILE A 193 -3.94 14.97 -9.92
C ILE A 193 -5.15 15.72 -9.35
N GLY A 194 -4.88 16.74 -8.55
CA GLY A 194 -5.86 17.67 -8.02
C GLY A 194 -5.46 19.13 -8.25
N GLN A 195 -6.42 20.03 -8.13
CA GLN A 195 -6.18 21.47 -8.19
C GLN A 195 -6.89 22.17 -7.04
N MET A 196 -6.16 23.02 -6.33
CA MET A 196 -6.70 23.86 -5.26
C MET A 196 -7.43 25.09 -5.82
N GLN A 197 -8.27 25.71 -5.00
CA GLN A 197 -9.04 26.90 -5.40
C GLN A 197 -8.15 28.09 -5.82
N ASN A 198 -6.95 28.20 -5.25
CA ASN A 198 -5.98 29.24 -5.61
C ASN A 198 -5.22 28.93 -6.92
N GLY A 199 -5.53 27.83 -7.60
CA GLY A 199 -4.87 27.39 -8.83
C GLY A 199 -3.66 26.47 -8.63
N ALA A 200 -3.21 26.24 -7.39
CA ALA A 200 -2.10 25.34 -7.10
C ALA A 200 -2.41 23.90 -7.52
N TRP A 201 -1.44 23.24 -8.13
CA TRP A 201 -1.57 21.85 -8.54
C TRP A 201 -1.05 20.92 -7.45
N VAL A 202 -1.76 19.82 -7.24
CA VAL A 202 -1.45 18.81 -6.22
C VAL A 202 -1.38 17.44 -6.86
N ILE A 203 -0.39 16.64 -6.50
CA ILE A 203 -0.28 15.23 -6.86
C ILE A 203 -0.29 14.40 -5.58
N SER A 204 -1.02 13.29 -5.54
CA SER A 204 -1.06 12.43 -4.36
C SER A 204 -1.30 10.97 -4.71
N SER A 205 -0.81 10.04 -3.88
CA SER A 205 -1.13 8.61 -4.01
C SER A 205 -2.62 8.30 -3.89
N GLU A 206 -3.40 9.13 -3.18
CA GLU A 206 -4.84 8.91 -3.00
C GLU A 206 -5.63 10.21 -2.97
N THR A 207 -6.87 10.15 -3.45
CA THR A 207 -7.77 11.32 -3.49
C THR A 207 -8.26 11.77 -2.11
N CYS A 208 -8.20 10.92 -1.08
CA CYS A 208 -8.55 11.34 0.29
C CYS A 208 -7.68 12.51 0.79
N ALA A 209 -6.45 12.65 0.26
CA ALA A 209 -5.60 13.80 0.56
C ALA A 209 -6.16 15.11 -0.01
N PHE A 210 -6.85 15.05 -1.15
CA PHE A 210 -7.46 16.22 -1.78
C PHE A 210 -8.60 16.78 -0.94
N GLU A 211 -9.44 15.93 -0.37
CA GLU A 211 -10.52 16.36 0.53
C GLU A 211 -9.98 17.10 1.76
N VAL A 212 -8.89 16.58 2.34
CA VAL A 212 -8.27 17.18 3.53
C VAL A 212 -7.62 18.53 3.23
N VAL A 213 -6.95 18.68 2.09
CA VAL A 213 -6.28 19.94 1.73
C VAL A 213 -7.18 20.91 0.96
N GLY A 214 -8.42 20.53 0.63
CA GLY A 214 -9.35 21.36 -0.14
C GLY A 214 -9.01 21.46 -1.64
N ALA A 215 -8.37 20.43 -2.20
CA ALA A 215 -8.15 20.31 -3.64
C ALA A 215 -9.33 19.58 -4.31
N LYS A 216 -9.67 19.98 -5.53
CA LYS A 216 -10.63 19.28 -6.38
C LYS A 216 -9.88 18.23 -7.19
N TRP A 217 -10.34 16.98 -7.18
CA TRP A 217 -9.83 15.93 -8.07
C TRP A 217 -10.04 16.31 -9.54
N VAL A 218 -9.01 16.08 -10.35
CA VAL A 218 -9.03 16.35 -11.80
C VAL A 218 -9.05 15.04 -12.58
N ARG A 219 -8.07 14.16 -12.35
CA ARG A 219 -7.97 12.82 -12.94
C ARG A 219 -6.86 12.00 -12.27
N ASP A 220 -6.78 10.73 -12.59
CA ASP A 220 -5.62 9.90 -12.30
C ASP A 220 -4.48 10.13 -13.30
N VAL A 221 -3.24 9.86 -12.89
CA VAL A 221 -2.07 9.82 -13.77
C VAL A 221 -2.14 8.51 -14.57
N GLU A 222 -1.91 8.59 -15.87
CA GLU A 222 -2.03 7.45 -16.77
C GLU A 222 -0.76 6.58 -16.75
N PRO A 223 -0.87 5.27 -17.07
CA PRO A 223 0.31 4.42 -17.19
C PRO A 223 1.34 5.01 -18.17
N GLY A 224 2.61 5.02 -17.78
CA GLY A 224 3.73 5.54 -18.59
C GLY A 224 3.78 7.07 -18.71
N GLU A 225 2.91 7.80 -18.01
CA GLU A 225 2.80 9.25 -18.06
C GLU A 225 3.85 9.93 -17.17
N VAL A 226 4.30 11.11 -17.62
CA VAL A 226 5.09 12.07 -16.86
C VAL A 226 4.35 13.40 -16.85
N ILE A 227 4.07 13.89 -15.65
CA ILE A 227 3.45 15.20 -15.41
C ILE A 227 4.54 16.18 -15.03
N LEU A 228 4.57 17.34 -15.66
CA LEU A 228 5.44 18.45 -15.32
C LEU A 228 4.58 19.61 -14.84
N ILE A 229 4.97 20.22 -13.73
CA ILE A 229 4.26 21.35 -13.13
C ILE A 229 5.29 22.42 -12.82
N ASP A 230 5.07 23.61 -13.34
CA ASP A 230 5.86 24.81 -13.06
C ASP A 230 4.98 26.06 -13.05
N ASP A 231 5.59 27.24 -13.02
CA ASP A 231 4.89 28.52 -12.97
C ASP A 231 4.06 28.81 -14.23
N SER A 232 4.30 28.11 -15.34
CA SER A 232 3.49 28.19 -16.57
C SER A 232 2.24 27.30 -16.51
N GLY A 233 2.19 26.35 -15.58
CA GLY A 233 1.06 25.44 -15.37
C GLY A 233 1.47 23.98 -15.43
N ILE A 234 0.55 23.15 -15.93
CA ILE A 234 0.72 21.69 -16.01
C ILE A 234 0.93 21.27 -17.47
N GLN A 235 1.94 20.44 -17.71
CA GLN A 235 2.19 19.76 -18.98
C GLN A 235 2.18 18.25 -18.76
N CYS A 236 1.47 17.54 -19.63
CA CYS A 236 1.40 16.07 -19.60
C CYS A 236 2.22 15.53 -20.78
N ASP A 237 3.04 14.54 -20.52
CA ASP A 237 3.92 13.90 -21.49
C ASP A 237 4.02 12.40 -21.19
N ARG A 238 4.64 11.61 -22.06
CA ARG A 238 4.87 10.17 -21.85
C ARG A 238 6.34 9.84 -22.02
N TYR A 239 6.83 8.90 -21.22
CA TYR A 239 8.15 8.30 -21.44
C TYR A 239 8.07 6.97 -22.19
N THR A 240 6.89 6.37 -22.25
CA THR A 240 6.58 5.19 -23.07
C THR A 240 5.08 5.15 -23.43
N ASP A 241 4.77 4.61 -24.60
CA ASP A 241 3.39 4.25 -25.00
C ASP A 241 3.12 2.75 -24.87
N GLU A 242 4.17 1.94 -24.64
CA GLU A 242 4.07 0.51 -24.35
C GLU A 242 3.57 0.31 -22.92
N THR A 243 2.25 0.29 -22.78
CA THR A 243 1.56 0.33 -21.48
C THR A 243 0.48 -0.73 -21.38
N GLN A 244 0.26 -1.24 -20.17
CA GLN A 244 -0.84 -2.17 -19.87
C GLN A 244 -1.31 -1.95 -18.43
N LEU A 245 -2.47 -1.32 -18.26
CA LEU A 245 -3.07 -1.10 -16.95
C LEU A 245 -3.19 -2.42 -16.18
N ALA A 246 -2.57 -2.45 -14.99
CA ALA A 246 -2.58 -3.55 -14.04
C ALA A 246 -2.48 -2.98 -12.61
N ILE A 247 -3.41 -2.10 -12.24
CA ILE A 247 -3.43 -1.48 -10.90
C ILE A 247 -3.53 -2.55 -9.82
N CYS A 248 -2.82 -2.38 -8.73
CA CYS A 248 -2.79 -3.33 -7.63
C CYS A 248 -4.21 -3.60 -7.08
N SER A 249 -4.70 -4.85 -7.19
CA SER A 249 -6.01 -5.24 -6.66
C SER A 249 -6.14 -5.01 -5.15
N MET A 250 -5.03 -5.16 -4.42
CA MET A 250 -4.99 -4.98 -2.97
C MET A 250 -5.18 -3.52 -2.52
N GLU A 251 -5.04 -2.53 -3.42
CA GLU A 251 -5.44 -1.15 -3.13
C GLU A 251 -6.94 -1.08 -2.84
N TYR A 252 -7.76 -1.79 -3.62
CA TYR A 252 -9.20 -1.89 -3.38
C TYR A 252 -9.54 -2.80 -2.21
N VAL A 253 -8.87 -3.95 -2.07
CA VAL A 253 -9.17 -4.92 -0.99
C VAL A 253 -8.85 -4.34 0.39
N TYR A 254 -7.68 -3.71 0.55
CA TYR A 254 -7.14 -3.41 1.88
C TYR A 254 -6.47 -2.04 2.02
N PHE A 255 -5.52 -1.70 1.14
CA PHE A 255 -4.55 -0.63 1.41
C PHE A 255 -5.12 0.78 1.32
N ALA A 256 -5.88 1.09 0.28
CA ALA A 256 -6.40 2.44 0.11
C ALA A 256 -7.48 2.74 1.16
N ARG A 257 -7.62 4.02 1.52
CA ARG A 257 -8.71 4.43 2.39
C ARG A 257 -10.05 4.30 1.65
N PRO A 258 -11.14 3.94 2.35
CA PRO A 258 -12.46 3.79 1.75
C PRO A 258 -13.03 5.05 1.08
N ASP A 259 -12.59 6.24 1.52
CA ASP A 259 -12.98 7.54 0.96
C ASP A 259 -12.15 7.96 -0.27
N SER A 260 -11.18 7.14 -0.69
CA SER A 260 -10.44 7.37 -1.93
C SER A 260 -11.17 6.84 -3.16
N THR A 261 -10.88 7.46 -4.30
CA THR A 261 -11.28 7.03 -5.64
C THR A 261 -10.02 6.74 -6.44
N ILE A 262 -9.95 5.57 -7.07
CA ILE A 262 -8.82 5.15 -7.90
C ILE A 262 -9.40 4.78 -9.26
N HIS A 263 -8.89 5.36 -10.34
CA HIS A 263 -9.39 5.12 -11.71
C HIS A 263 -10.93 5.20 -11.82
N GLY A 264 -11.52 6.22 -11.18
CA GLY A 264 -12.97 6.45 -11.17
C GLY A 264 -13.80 5.54 -10.24
N VAL A 265 -13.19 4.54 -9.58
CA VAL A 265 -13.89 3.63 -8.67
C VAL A 265 -13.60 4.00 -7.22
N ASN A 266 -14.66 4.28 -6.45
CA ASN A 266 -14.55 4.52 -5.02
C ASN A 266 -14.27 3.21 -4.25
N VAL A 267 -13.28 3.26 -3.34
CA VAL A 267 -12.79 2.08 -2.61
C VAL A 267 -13.86 1.49 -1.67
N HIS A 268 -14.62 2.32 -0.95
CA HIS A 268 -15.73 1.84 -0.11
C HIS A 268 -16.76 1.06 -0.95
N THR A 269 -17.15 1.62 -2.10
CA THR A 269 -18.13 1.03 -3.00
C THR A 269 -17.64 -0.31 -3.55
N ALA A 270 -16.39 -0.39 -4.01
CA ALA A 270 -15.79 -1.64 -4.47
C ALA A 270 -15.80 -2.72 -3.36
N ARG A 271 -15.37 -2.38 -2.14
CA ARG A 271 -15.40 -3.31 -0.99
C ARG A 271 -16.81 -3.77 -0.64
N LYS A 272 -17.79 -2.87 -0.73
CA LYS A 272 -19.18 -3.20 -0.49
C LYS A 272 -19.72 -4.17 -1.55
N ASN A 273 -19.37 -3.98 -2.83
CA ASN A 273 -19.71 -4.92 -3.90
C ASN A 273 -19.04 -6.28 -3.69
N MET A 274 -17.77 -6.31 -3.27
CA MET A 274 -17.07 -7.56 -2.91
C MET A 274 -17.84 -8.31 -1.81
N GLY A 275 -18.34 -7.59 -0.80
CA GLY A 275 -19.18 -8.15 0.25
C GLY A 275 -20.48 -8.77 -0.27
N LYS A 276 -21.18 -8.08 -1.18
CA LYS A 276 -22.40 -8.61 -1.82
C LYS A 276 -22.10 -9.88 -2.60
N ARG A 277 -21.04 -9.86 -3.42
CA ARG A 277 -20.64 -11.03 -4.20
C ARG A 277 -20.23 -12.20 -3.30
N LEU A 278 -19.50 -11.93 -2.22
CA LEU A 278 -19.12 -12.95 -1.24
C LEU A 278 -20.35 -13.60 -0.58
N ALA A 279 -21.41 -12.84 -0.29
CA ALA A 279 -22.66 -13.39 0.23
C ALA A 279 -23.36 -14.35 -0.75
N GLN A 280 -23.29 -14.08 -2.06
CA GLN A 280 -23.82 -14.97 -3.09
C GLN A 280 -23.03 -16.28 -3.20
N GLU A 281 -21.73 -16.24 -2.88
CA GLU A 281 -20.84 -17.41 -2.92
C GLU A 281 -20.84 -18.20 -1.60
N PHE A 282 -21.29 -17.59 -0.51
CA PHE A 282 -21.40 -18.20 0.82
C PHE A 282 -22.60 -19.15 0.93
N LYS A 283 -22.39 -20.32 1.53
CA LYS A 283 -23.39 -21.42 1.53
C LYS A 283 -23.80 -21.90 2.91
N GLN A 284 -23.25 -21.33 3.98
CA GLN A 284 -23.54 -21.78 5.34
C GLN A 284 -24.69 -20.97 5.95
N ASP A 285 -25.39 -21.57 6.89
CA ASP A 285 -26.41 -20.87 7.67
C ASP A 285 -25.75 -20.13 8.83
N ALA A 286 -26.16 -18.88 9.07
CA ALA A 286 -25.67 -18.08 10.19
C ALA A 286 -26.76 -17.21 10.78
N ASP A 287 -26.50 -16.64 11.96
CA ASP A 287 -27.45 -15.80 12.67
C ASP A 287 -27.08 -14.31 12.59
N ILE A 288 -25.78 -13.99 12.55
CA ILE A 288 -25.25 -12.63 12.53
C ILE A 288 -23.99 -12.53 11.67
N ILE A 289 -23.70 -11.32 11.20
CA ILE A 289 -22.45 -10.97 10.53
C ILE A 289 -21.66 -10.02 11.42
N ILE A 290 -20.33 -10.18 11.42
CA ILE A 290 -19.40 -9.25 12.05
C ILE A 290 -18.25 -8.95 11.09
N GLY A 291 -17.90 -7.68 10.93
CA GLY A 291 -16.69 -7.28 10.22
C GLY A 291 -15.49 -7.20 11.18
N VAL A 292 -14.33 -7.69 10.76
CA VAL A 292 -13.05 -7.45 11.44
C VAL A 292 -12.63 -5.98 11.26
N PRO A 293 -12.57 -5.17 12.33
CA PRO A 293 -12.29 -3.74 12.19
C PRO A 293 -10.81 -3.48 11.82
N ASN A 294 -10.49 -2.55 10.91
CA ASN A 294 -11.39 -1.56 10.30
C ASN A 294 -11.63 -1.78 8.80
N SER A 295 -10.77 -2.55 8.12
CA SER A 295 -10.72 -2.69 6.66
C SER A 295 -11.93 -3.38 6.08
N SER A 296 -12.41 -4.44 6.73
CA SER A 296 -13.50 -5.29 6.22
C SER A 296 -14.91 -4.75 6.48
N LEU A 297 -15.06 -3.62 7.19
CA LEU A 297 -16.37 -3.09 7.57
C LEU A 297 -17.27 -2.81 6.36
N SER A 298 -16.69 -2.33 5.25
CA SER A 298 -17.43 -2.07 4.01
C SER A 298 -17.92 -3.36 3.35
N ALA A 299 -17.09 -4.41 3.36
CA ALA A 299 -17.47 -5.73 2.85
C ALA A 299 -18.53 -6.39 3.75
N ALA A 300 -18.42 -6.27 5.07
CA ALA A 300 -19.44 -6.76 6.00
C ALA A 300 -20.80 -6.08 5.77
N MET A 301 -20.82 -4.77 5.51
CA MET A 301 -22.05 -4.05 5.14
C MET A 301 -22.66 -4.61 3.84
N GLY A 302 -21.84 -4.81 2.81
CA GLY A 302 -22.31 -5.37 1.54
C GLY A 302 -22.86 -6.78 1.68
N PHE A 303 -22.15 -7.63 2.43
CA PHE A 303 -22.58 -9.00 2.70
C PHE A 303 -23.92 -9.02 3.44
N ALA A 304 -24.09 -8.16 4.45
CA ALA A 304 -25.34 -8.05 5.21
C ALA A 304 -26.53 -7.59 4.37
N GLU A 305 -26.32 -6.61 3.49
CA GLU A 305 -27.36 -6.13 2.57
C GLU A 305 -27.83 -7.24 1.62
N GLU A 306 -26.91 -8.07 1.11
CA GLU A 306 -27.24 -9.14 0.18
C GLU A 306 -27.86 -10.37 0.87
N SER A 307 -27.31 -10.78 2.01
CA SER A 307 -27.77 -11.97 2.74
C SER A 307 -29.01 -11.73 3.60
N GLY A 308 -29.31 -10.48 3.94
CA GLY A 308 -30.38 -10.12 4.88
C GLY A 308 -30.08 -10.41 6.35
N LEU A 309 -28.86 -10.87 6.68
CA LEU A 309 -28.44 -11.12 8.05
C LEU A 309 -28.09 -9.80 8.77
N PRO A 310 -28.33 -9.69 10.09
CA PRO A 310 -27.97 -8.50 10.85
C PRO A 310 -26.45 -8.32 10.94
N ASN A 311 -25.97 -7.11 10.63
CA ASN A 311 -24.58 -6.69 10.80
C ASN A 311 -24.38 -6.12 12.20
N GLU A 312 -23.64 -6.84 13.04
CA GLU A 312 -23.50 -6.54 14.46
C GLU A 312 -22.07 -6.17 14.85
N MET A 313 -21.94 -5.39 15.93
CA MET A 313 -20.64 -5.03 16.49
C MET A 313 -20.13 -6.14 17.42
N GLY A 314 -19.74 -7.28 16.84
CA GLY A 314 -19.18 -8.42 17.60
C GLY A 314 -17.71 -8.28 17.98
N LEU A 315 -16.98 -7.35 17.35
CA LEU A 315 -15.57 -7.07 17.60
C LEU A 315 -15.33 -5.58 17.78
N VAL A 316 -14.45 -5.23 18.73
CA VAL A 316 -14.04 -3.84 19.01
C VAL A 316 -12.53 -3.75 18.96
N LYS A 317 -12.02 -2.88 18.09
CA LYS A 317 -10.59 -2.53 18.02
C LYS A 317 -10.28 -1.44 19.04
N ASN A 318 -9.23 -1.63 19.83
CA ASN A 318 -8.80 -0.63 20.78
C ASN A 318 -7.99 0.47 20.08
N GLN A 319 -8.61 1.64 19.92
CA GLN A 319 -8.03 2.81 19.25
C GLN A 319 -6.80 3.40 19.97
N TYR A 320 -6.59 3.06 21.24
CA TYR A 320 -5.51 3.62 22.07
C TYR A 320 -4.32 2.68 22.22
N THR A 321 -4.31 1.56 21.48
CA THR A 321 -3.15 0.67 21.50
C THR A 321 -1.96 1.29 20.77
N GLN A 322 -1.02 1.83 21.54
CA GLN A 322 0.29 2.22 21.03
C GLN A 322 1.12 0.98 20.64
N ARG A 323 2.25 1.18 19.94
CA ARG A 323 3.23 0.11 19.70
C ARG A 323 3.57 -0.54 21.04
N THR A 324 3.30 -1.84 21.16
CA THR A 324 3.69 -2.61 22.34
C THR A 324 5.21 -2.65 22.39
N PHE A 325 5.82 -1.90 23.32
CA PHE A 325 7.22 -2.07 23.69
C PHE A 325 7.51 -3.55 24.01
N ILE A 326 8.75 -3.98 23.79
CA ILE A 326 9.23 -5.35 24.03
C ILE A 326 8.72 -5.84 25.38
N GLN A 327 7.70 -6.71 25.35
CA GLN A 327 7.14 -7.25 26.58
C GLN A 327 8.07 -8.35 27.11
N PRO A 328 8.42 -8.31 28.42
CA PRO A 328 9.46 -9.13 29.00
C PRO A 328 9.10 -10.63 29.04
N THR A 329 7.82 -10.98 29.00
CA THR A 329 7.36 -12.37 29.05
C THR A 329 6.39 -12.70 27.92
N GLN A 330 6.28 -13.98 27.57
CA GLN A 330 5.35 -14.49 26.56
C GLN A 330 3.87 -14.24 26.97
N GLU A 331 3.54 -14.39 28.25
CA GLU A 331 2.19 -14.11 28.79
C GLU A 331 1.80 -12.63 28.64
N LEU A 332 2.73 -11.70 28.91
CA LEU A 332 2.49 -10.26 28.73
C LEU A 332 2.36 -9.88 27.24
N ARG A 333 3.03 -10.61 26.34
CA ARG A 333 2.80 -10.46 24.89
C ARG A 333 1.40 -10.91 24.51
N GLU A 334 0.96 -12.06 25.00
CA GLU A 334 -0.38 -12.59 24.73
C GLU A 334 -1.48 -11.68 25.30
N GLN A 335 -1.27 -11.09 26.48
CA GLN A 335 -2.13 -10.03 27.04
C GLN A 335 -2.09 -8.73 26.24
N GLY A 336 -0.90 -8.25 25.82
CA GLY A 336 -0.76 -7.05 25.00
C GLY A 336 -1.44 -7.17 23.63
N VAL A 337 -1.49 -8.39 23.12
CA VAL A 337 -2.16 -8.75 21.89
C VAL A 337 -3.68 -8.82 22.13
N ARG A 338 -4.18 -9.29 23.31
CA ARG A 338 -5.60 -9.17 23.77
C ARG A 338 -6.07 -7.72 23.88
N MET A 339 -5.18 -6.78 24.18
CA MET A 339 -5.55 -5.36 24.23
C MET A 339 -5.94 -4.76 22.87
N LYS A 340 -5.51 -5.34 21.74
CA LYS A 340 -5.75 -4.77 20.39
C LYS A 340 -7.18 -4.95 19.89
N LEU A 341 -7.79 -6.10 20.19
CA LEU A 341 -9.12 -6.48 19.69
C LEU A 341 -9.86 -7.29 20.77
N SER A 342 -11.12 -6.97 21.00
CA SER A 342 -11.99 -7.63 21.99
C SER A 342 -13.30 -8.06 21.35
N ALA A 343 -13.82 -9.23 21.74
CA ALA A 343 -15.13 -9.70 21.32
C ALA A 343 -16.22 -9.20 22.28
N VAL A 344 -17.39 -8.88 21.73
CA VAL A 344 -18.57 -8.46 22.49
C VAL A 344 -19.41 -9.69 22.80
N SER A 345 -19.16 -10.33 23.96
CA SER A 345 -19.84 -11.57 24.35
C SER A 345 -21.37 -11.46 24.37
N GLY A 346 -21.91 -10.31 24.74
CA GLY A 346 -23.36 -10.06 24.71
C GLY A 346 -23.99 -10.13 23.31
N VAL A 347 -23.20 -10.00 22.25
CA VAL A 347 -23.64 -10.08 20.85
C VAL A 347 -23.45 -11.50 20.31
N VAL A 348 -22.29 -12.10 20.55
CA VAL A 348 -21.89 -13.36 19.86
C VAL A 348 -22.30 -14.63 20.60
N LYS A 349 -22.65 -14.57 21.89
CA LYS A 349 -22.92 -15.76 22.71
C LYS A 349 -24.13 -16.55 22.19
N GLY A 350 -23.91 -17.83 21.89
CA GLY A 350 -24.91 -18.78 21.40
C GLY A 350 -25.32 -18.55 19.95
N LYS A 351 -24.59 -17.73 19.19
CA LYS A 351 -24.86 -17.41 17.78
C LYS A 351 -23.89 -18.12 16.85
N ARG A 352 -24.38 -18.45 15.66
CA ARG A 352 -23.59 -18.82 14.48
C ARG A 352 -23.16 -17.53 13.80
N VAL A 353 -21.87 -17.25 13.78
CA VAL A 353 -21.30 -15.96 13.39
C VAL A 353 -20.60 -16.09 12.04
N VAL A 354 -20.92 -15.20 11.08
CA VAL A 354 -20.06 -14.97 9.91
C VAL A 354 -19.07 -13.87 10.23
N MET A 355 -17.78 -14.23 10.31
CA MET A 355 -16.67 -13.30 10.45
C MET A 355 -16.15 -12.90 9.07
N ILE A 356 -16.40 -11.65 8.70
CA ILE A 356 -15.94 -11.06 7.45
C ILE A 356 -14.57 -10.43 7.68
N ASP A 357 -13.57 -10.85 6.91
CA ASP A 357 -12.24 -10.26 6.88
C ASP A 357 -11.85 -9.89 5.44
N ASP A 358 -10.89 -9.00 5.27
CA ASP A 358 -10.47 -8.57 3.93
C ASP A 358 -9.63 -9.62 3.20
N SER A 359 -8.71 -10.28 3.93
CA SER A 359 -7.73 -11.19 3.36
C SER A 359 -7.13 -12.13 4.41
N ILE A 360 -6.52 -13.23 3.97
CA ILE A 360 -5.69 -14.09 4.83
C ILE A 360 -4.30 -14.24 4.21
N VAL A 361 -3.28 -13.75 4.92
CA VAL A 361 -1.86 -13.94 4.54
C VAL A 361 -1.25 -15.12 5.28
N ARG A 362 -0.98 -14.93 6.58
CA ARG A 362 -0.38 -15.95 7.46
C ARG A 362 -1.42 -16.74 8.24
N GLY A 363 -2.69 -16.34 8.30
CA GLY A 363 -3.71 -17.02 9.11
C GLY A 363 -3.59 -16.85 10.64
N THR A 364 -2.49 -16.30 11.16
CA THR A 364 -2.29 -16.08 12.61
C THR A 364 -3.34 -15.15 13.24
N THR A 365 -3.67 -14.06 12.55
CA THR A 365 -4.72 -13.12 12.97
C THR A 365 -6.09 -13.79 12.96
N SER A 366 -6.48 -14.40 11.84
CA SER A 366 -7.78 -15.04 11.67
C SER A 366 -7.99 -16.14 12.70
N ARG A 367 -6.99 -17.02 12.90
CA ARG A 367 -7.00 -18.08 13.93
C ARG A 367 -7.31 -17.52 15.31
N ARG A 368 -6.70 -16.38 15.62
CA ARG A 368 -6.86 -15.73 16.91
C ARG A 368 -8.23 -15.11 17.08
N ILE A 369 -8.76 -14.44 16.06
CA ILE A 369 -10.09 -13.84 16.11
C ILE A 369 -11.15 -14.93 16.25
N VAL A 370 -11.02 -16.04 15.50
CA VAL A 370 -11.89 -17.22 15.65
C VAL A 370 -11.87 -17.75 17.08
N GLY A 371 -10.67 -17.94 17.67
CA GLY A 371 -10.54 -18.34 19.07
C GLY A 371 -11.22 -17.37 20.05
N LEU A 372 -11.06 -16.05 19.84
CA LEU A 372 -11.68 -15.01 20.66
C LEU A 372 -13.22 -15.06 20.60
N LEU A 373 -13.79 -15.31 19.43
CA LEU A 373 -15.24 -15.42 19.23
C LEU A 373 -15.80 -16.68 19.89
N ARG A 374 -15.09 -17.82 19.77
CA ARG A 374 -15.45 -19.06 20.48
C ARG A 374 -15.37 -18.89 22.00
N GLU A 375 -14.31 -18.27 22.52
CA GLU A 375 -14.17 -17.93 23.95
C GLU A 375 -15.30 -17.02 24.45
N ALA A 376 -15.76 -16.09 23.62
CA ALA A 376 -16.89 -15.21 23.91
C ALA A 376 -18.27 -15.92 23.82
N GLY A 377 -18.30 -17.18 23.38
CA GLY A 377 -19.45 -18.07 23.42
C GLY A 377 -20.17 -18.26 22.08
N ALA A 378 -19.59 -17.89 20.94
CA ALA A 378 -20.15 -18.23 19.62
C ALA A 378 -20.30 -19.75 19.46
N SER A 379 -21.43 -20.21 18.93
CA SER A 379 -21.68 -21.64 18.69
C SER A 379 -20.94 -22.14 17.45
N GLU A 380 -20.93 -21.33 16.40
CA GLU A 380 -20.19 -21.56 15.15
C GLU A 380 -19.55 -20.24 14.71
N VAL A 381 -18.39 -20.33 14.08
CA VAL A 381 -17.64 -19.22 13.49
C VAL A 381 -17.28 -19.61 12.05
N HIS A 382 -18.07 -19.09 11.11
CA HIS A 382 -17.81 -19.18 9.68
C HIS A 382 -16.97 -18.00 9.25
N VAL A 383 -15.86 -18.24 8.57
CA VAL A 383 -14.97 -17.18 8.08
C VAL A 383 -15.25 -16.96 6.60
N ALA A 384 -15.51 -15.72 6.21
CA ALA A 384 -15.68 -15.34 4.82
C ALA A 384 -14.76 -14.16 4.47
N ILE A 385 -13.96 -14.34 3.42
CA ILE A 385 -12.85 -13.46 3.07
C ILE A 385 -13.18 -12.70 1.79
N ALA A 386 -13.16 -11.37 1.86
CA ALA A 386 -13.50 -10.47 0.74
C ALA A 386 -12.39 -10.33 -0.32
N SER A 387 -11.55 -11.36 -0.44
CA SER A 387 -10.55 -11.52 -1.49
C SER A 387 -10.41 -12.99 -1.85
N PRO A 388 -9.83 -13.31 -3.03
CA PRO A 388 -9.34 -14.65 -3.31
C PRO A 388 -8.18 -15.04 -2.40
N GLU A 389 -7.81 -16.32 -2.49
CA GLU A 389 -6.68 -16.89 -1.77
C GLU A 389 -5.34 -16.25 -2.19
N LEU A 390 -4.58 -15.68 -1.25
CA LEU A 390 -3.24 -15.15 -1.51
C LEU A 390 -2.22 -16.30 -1.57
N LYS A 391 -1.87 -16.72 -2.79
CA LYS A 391 -1.02 -17.88 -3.08
C LYS A 391 0.39 -17.51 -3.53
N TYR A 392 0.58 -16.27 -3.97
CA TYR A 392 1.82 -15.81 -4.59
C TYR A 392 2.31 -14.49 -3.98
N PRO A 393 3.64 -14.29 -3.92
CA PRO A 393 4.23 -13.07 -3.40
C PRO A 393 3.95 -11.84 -4.30
N CYS A 394 4.31 -10.66 -3.81
CA CYS A 394 4.31 -9.42 -4.57
C CYS A 394 5.72 -8.84 -4.67
N PHE A 395 6.05 -8.33 -5.86
CA PHE A 395 7.35 -7.72 -6.15
C PHE A 395 7.25 -6.24 -6.54
N TYR A 396 6.04 -5.68 -6.53
CA TYR A 396 5.75 -4.30 -6.97
C TYR A 396 5.60 -3.32 -5.80
N GLY A 397 5.90 -3.78 -4.58
CA GLY A 397 6.13 -2.98 -3.38
C GLY A 397 5.57 -3.61 -2.11
N ILE A 398 4.46 -4.38 -2.18
CA ILE A 398 3.84 -4.99 -0.99
C ILE A 398 4.79 -5.95 -0.27
N ASP A 399 4.89 -5.81 1.06
CA ASP A 399 5.68 -6.65 1.99
C ASP A 399 5.13 -8.08 2.14
N ILE A 400 5.06 -8.82 1.02
CA ILE A 400 4.82 -10.27 0.94
C ILE A 400 5.74 -10.83 -0.14
N GLN A 401 7.04 -10.94 0.16
CA GLN A 401 8.01 -11.34 -0.86
C GLN A 401 8.25 -12.86 -0.92
N THR A 402 7.73 -13.65 0.03
CA THR A 402 8.02 -15.09 0.10
C THR A 402 6.78 -15.96 0.24
N ARG A 403 6.75 -17.10 -0.48
CA ARG A 403 5.68 -18.10 -0.41
C ARG A 403 5.55 -18.77 0.96
N ARG A 404 6.64 -18.81 1.75
CA ARG A 404 6.64 -19.38 3.11
C ARG A 404 5.62 -18.72 4.03
N GLU A 405 5.43 -17.43 3.86
CA GLU A 405 4.55 -16.62 4.71
C GLU A 405 3.08 -16.72 4.29
N LEU A 406 2.80 -17.29 3.12
CA LEU A 406 1.46 -17.41 2.58
C LEU A 406 0.86 -18.77 2.96
N ILE A 407 -0.20 -18.74 3.76
CA ILE A 407 -0.88 -19.96 4.21
C ILE A 407 -1.49 -20.70 3.02
N SER A 408 -2.20 -19.98 2.14
CA SER A 408 -2.85 -20.57 0.95
C SER A 408 -1.86 -20.95 -0.16
N ALA A 409 -0.60 -20.51 -0.09
CA ALA A 409 0.43 -21.01 -1.00
C ALA A 409 0.78 -22.48 -0.74
N ASN A 410 0.51 -22.99 0.46
CA ASN A 410 1.01 -24.29 0.93
C ASN A 410 -0.08 -25.25 1.43
N HIS A 411 -1.32 -24.77 1.58
CA HIS A 411 -2.44 -25.48 2.17
C HIS A 411 -3.70 -25.25 1.35
N ALA A 412 -4.51 -26.30 1.18
CA ALA A 412 -5.84 -26.20 0.57
C ALA A 412 -6.83 -25.49 1.51
N VAL A 413 -7.96 -25.01 0.99
CA VAL A 413 -8.97 -24.26 1.76
C VAL A 413 -9.42 -24.99 3.03
N ASP A 414 -9.67 -26.30 2.95
CA ASP A 414 -10.08 -27.12 4.11
C ASP A 414 -8.96 -27.17 5.18
N GLU A 415 -7.70 -27.34 4.75
CA GLU A 415 -6.55 -27.32 5.65
C GLU A 415 -6.38 -25.93 6.29
N VAL A 416 -6.60 -24.85 5.54
CA VAL A 416 -6.57 -23.48 6.09
C VAL A 416 -7.68 -23.30 7.13
N CYS A 417 -8.90 -23.78 6.85
CA CYS A 417 -10.04 -23.74 7.76
C CYS A 417 -9.70 -24.41 9.10
N ASP A 418 -9.11 -25.60 9.05
CA ASP A 418 -8.65 -26.34 10.22
C ASP A 418 -7.55 -25.58 10.99
N ILE A 419 -6.56 -25.03 10.27
CA ILE A 419 -5.45 -24.28 10.89
C ILE A 419 -5.95 -23.05 11.65
N ILE A 420 -6.95 -22.35 11.10
CA ILE A 420 -7.56 -21.18 11.77
C ILE A 420 -8.64 -21.56 12.79
N GLY A 421 -9.11 -22.81 12.79
CA GLY A 421 -10.11 -23.33 13.74
C GLY A 421 -11.54 -22.84 13.48
N ALA A 422 -11.84 -22.45 12.24
CA ALA A 422 -13.17 -22.02 11.80
C ALA A 422 -14.06 -23.24 11.51
N ASP A 423 -15.38 -23.06 11.56
CA ASP A 423 -16.34 -24.10 11.18
C ASP A 423 -16.52 -24.20 9.66
N SER A 424 -16.34 -23.09 8.94
CA SER A 424 -16.18 -23.06 7.49
C SER A 424 -15.31 -21.88 7.05
N LEU A 425 -14.77 -21.96 5.84
CA LEU A 425 -13.99 -20.91 5.20
C LEU A 425 -14.46 -20.72 3.76
N THR A 426 -14.86 -19.49 3.42
CA THR A 426 -15.20 -19.08 2.05
C THR A 426 -14.31 -17.93 1.62
N TYR A 427 -13.69 -18.03 0.45
CA TYR A 427 -13.00 -16.92 -0.21
C TYR A 427 -13.86 -16.39 -1.35
N LEU A 428 -13.78 -15.08 -1.59
CA LEU A 428 -14.34 -14.48 -2.80
C LEU A 428 -13.61 -15.04 -4.03
N SER A 429 -14.37 -15.41 -5.06
CA SER A 429 -13.80 -15.84 -6.34
C SER A 429 -12.99 -14.73 -7.02
N LEU A 430 -12.01 -15.10 -7.86
CA LEU A 430 -11.22 -14.13 -8.62
C LEU A 430 -12.10 -13.30 -9.58
N ASP A 431 -13.02 -13.95 -10.28
CA ASP A 431 -13.99 -13.27 -11.14
C ASP A 431 -14.88 -12.33 -10.31
N GLY A 432 -15.34 -12.80 -9.14
CA GLY A 432 -16.12 -12.00 -8.21
C GLY A 432 -15.38 -10.75 -7.73
N LEU A 433 -14.07 -10.83 -7.49
CA LEU A 433 -13.23 -9.67 -7.17
C LEU A 433 -13.18 -8.68 -8.34
N ILE A 434 -12.87 -9.15 -9.54
CA ILE A 434 -12.71 -8.31 -10.74
C ILE A 434 -14.03 -7.60 -11.06
N GLU A 435 -15.14 -8.33 -11.08
CA GLU A 435 -16.48 -7.80 -11.33
C GLU A 435 -16.92 -6.79 -10.25
N SER A 436 -16.58 -7.03 -8.99
CA SER A 436 -16.96 -6.15 -7.87
C SER A 436 -16.25 -4.79 -7.92
N ILE A 437 -14.99 -4.76 -8.37
CA ILE A 437 -14.25 -3.52 -8.58
C ILE A 437 -14.75 -2.82 -9.84
N GLY A 438 -14.89 -3.55 -10.95
CA GLY A 438 -15.59 -3.08 -12.15
C GLY A 438 -14.94 -1.87 -12.83
N LEU A 439 -13.61 -1.87 -13.00
CA LEU A 439 -12.93 -0.81 -13.76
C LEU A 439 -13.38 -0.81 -15.22
N GLU A 440 -13.67 0.38 -15.75
CA GLU A 440 -14.03 0.56 -17.16
C GLU A 440 -12.78 0.51 -18.05
N THR A 441 -12.36 -0.70 -18.42
CA THR A 441 -11.17 -0.91 -19.23
C THR A 441 -11.25 -2.18 -20.09
N LYS A 442 -10.42 -2.25 -21.13
CA LYS A 442 -10.21 -3.44 -21.95
C LYS A 442 -8.93 -4.20 -21.59
N ALA A 443 -8.18 -3.72 -20.60
CA ALA A 443 -6.98 -4.38 -20.13
C ALA A 443 -7.32 -5.76 -19.52
N PRO A 444 -6.38 -6.73 -19.57
CA PRO A 444 -6.57 -8.05 -18.95
C PRO A 444 -6.99 -7.93 -17.47
N ASN A 445 -7.76 -8.91 -16.99
CA ASN A 445 -8.22 -8.98 -15.60
C ASN A 445 -8.94 -7.71 -15.11
N GLY A 446 -9.66 -7.01 -16.00
CA GLY A 446 -10.31 -5.73 -15.68
C GLY A 446 -9.31 -4.63 -15.33
N GLY A 447 -8.09 -4.68 -15.85
CA GLY A 447 -7.02 -3.73 -15.53
C GLY A 447 -6.39 -3.91 -14.16
N LEU A 448 -6.62 -5.04 -13.49
CA LEU A 448 -6.07 -5.33 -12.17
C LEU A 448 -4.83 -6.23 -12.26
N CYS A 449 -3.82 -5.95 -11.45
CA CYS A 449 -2.80 -6.93 -11.12
C CYS A 449 -3.38 -7.92 -10.10
N VAL A 450 -3.53 -9.16 -10.54
CA VAL A 450 -4.09 -10.29 -9.76
C VAL A 450 -3.06 -11.38 -9.46
N ALA A 451 -1.77 -11.08 -9.70
CA ALA A 451 -0.66 -12.03 -9.56
C ALA A 451 -0.61 -12.70 -8.18
N TYR A 452 -1.08 -12.01 -7.12
CA TYR A 452 -1.24 -12.55 -5.75
C TYR A 452 -2.03 -13.87 -5.71
N PHE A 453 -2.96 -14.04 -6.63
CA PHE A 453 -3.96 -15.10 -6.61
C PHE A 453 -3.65 -16.20 -7.63
N ASP A 454 -3.14 -15.84 -8.81
CA ASP A 454 -2.96 -16.77 -9.95
C ASP A 454 -1.50 -16.98 -10.36
N GLY A 455 -0.56 -16.18 -9.86
CA GLY A 455 0.87 -16.27 -10.15
C GLY A 455 1.28 -15.74 -11.53
N HIS A 456 0.36 -15.13 -12.29
CA HIS A 456 0.66 -14.52 -13.59
C HIS A 456 1.03 -13.05 -13.42
N TYR A 457 2.33 -12.78 -13.35
CA TYR A 457 2.83 -11.41 -13.26
C TYR A 457 2.75 -10.71 -14.62
N PRO A 458 2.27 -9.45 -14.69
CA PRO A 458 2.14 -8.72 -15.95
C PRO A 458 3.48 -8.19 -16.48
N THR A 459 4.57 -8.34 -15.72
CA THR A 459 5.94 -8.01 -16.15
C THR A 459 6.90 -9.13 -15.77
N PRO A 460 8.08 -9.21 -16.43
CA PRO A 460 9.18 -10.01 -15.93
C PRO A 460 9.57 -9.59 -14.51
N LEU A 461 10.05 -10.55 -13.72
CA LEU A 461 10.45 -10.35 -12.33
C LEU A 461 11.93 -9.98 -12.17
N TYR A 462 12.72 -10.08 -13.24
CA TYR A 462 14.14 -9.70 -13.29
C TYR A 462 14.94 -10.32 -12.14
N ASP A 463 15.39 -9.52 -11.18
CA ASP A 463 16.27 -9.99 -10.09
C ASP A 463 15.57 -10.99 -9.15
N TYR A 464 14.24 -11.03 -9.16
CA TYR A 464 13.43 -11.91 -8.31
C TYR A 464 13.02 -13.22 -9.00
N GLU A 465 13.23 -13.36 -10.31
CA GLU A 465 12.66 -14.45 -11.10
C GLU A 465 13.19 -15.83 -10.71
N GLU A 466 14.51 -15.98 -10.58
CA GLU A 466 15.14 -17.26 -10.22
C GLU A 466 14.69 -17.77 -8.85
N GLU A 467 14.68 -16.88 -7.84
CA GLU A 467 14.24 -17.24 -6.49
C GLU A 467 12.74 -17.54 -6.44
N TYR A 468 11.93 -16.78 -7.17
CA TYR A 468 10.49 -17.04 -7.28
C TYR A 468 10.23 -18.43 -7.88
N LEU A 469 10.84 -18.77 -9.01
CA LEU A 469 10.66 -20.06 -9.67
C LEU A 469 11.10 -21.22 -8.76
N ARG A 470 12.25 -21.10 -8.09
CA ARG A 470 12.69 -22.08 -7.10
C ARG A 470 11.66 -22.24 -5.97
N SER A 471 11.10 -21.14 -5.50
CA SER A 471 10.11 -21.16 -4.42
C SER A 471 8.85 -21.94 -4.79
N LEU A 472 8.48 -22.05 -6.08
CA LEU A 472 7.29 -22.79 -6.53
C LEU A 472 7.43 -24.31 -6.33
N GLU A 473 8.66 -24.83 -6.42
CA GLU A 473 8.97 -26.27 -6.29
C GLU A 473 9.02 -26.73 -4.82
N GLU A 474 9.16 -25.79 -3.89
CA GLU A 474 9.35 -26.08 -2.47
C GLU A 474 8.04 -25.96 -1.67
N LYS A 475 7.77 -26.94 -0.77
CA LYS A 475 6.74 -26.78 0.28
C LYS A 475 7.36 -26.02 1.45
N THR A 476 7.10 -24.71 1.53
CA THR A 476 7.84 -23.79 2.40
C THR A 476 7.05 -23.29 3.61
N SER A 477 5.90 -23.89 3.93
CA SER A 477 4.93 -23.35 4.89
C SER A 477 5.50 -22.89 6.25
N PHE A 478 5.00 -21.76 6.75
CA PHE A 478 5.16 -21.32 8.13
C PHE A 478 4.64 -22.35 9.16
N TYR A 479 3.64 -23.17 8.80
CA TYR A 479 2.96 -24.12 9.67
C TYR A 479 3.44 -25.57 9.51
N ILE A 480 4.71 -25.82 9.18
CA ILE A 480 5.22 -27.21 9.11
C ILE A 480 5.09 -27.85 10.51
N GLN A 481 3.97 -28.52 10.75
CA GLN A 481 3.86 -29.63 11.66
C GLN A 481 4.17 -30.88 10.83
N LYS A 482 5.02 -31.76 11.39
CA LYS A 482 5.14 -33.14 10.88
C LYS A 482 3.73 -33.72 10.89
N VAL A 483 3.09 -33.76 9.72
CA VAL A 483 1.98 -34.67 9.48
C VAL A 483 2.56 -36.05 9.80
N LYS A 484 2.07 -36.63 10.90
CA LYS A 484 2.50 -37.94 11.37
C LYS A 484 2.03 -39.02 10.41
#